data_AF-A0A7J7P2S8-F1
#
_entry.id   AF-A0A7J7P2S8-F1
#
_cell.length_a   1.000
_cell.length_b   1.000
_cell.length_c   1.000
_cell.angle_alpha   90.00
_cell.angle_beta   90.00
_cell.angle_gamma   90.00
#
_symmetry.space_group_name_H-M   'P 1'
#
loop_
_entity.id
_entity.type
_entity.pdbx_description
1 polymer ?
#
loop_
_entity_poly.entity_id
_entity_poly.type
_entity_poly.pdbx_seq_one_letter_code
_entity_poly.pdbx_strand_id
1 'polypeptide(L)'
;MASKHTFLLFVVSIALPIISPAKEFTVGDGKGWATDFDYQAWANGKTFRVVDKLMFKYPKGAHTVQNVDGDGFAKCTKLNEGVLSTGK
;
A
#
# COMPACT_ATOMS: atom_id res chain seq x y z
N MET A 1 25.13 45.84 -3.09
CA MET A 1 23.71 45.60 -2.74
C MET A 1 23.28 44.32 -3.44
N ALA A 2 23.23 43.20 -2.71
CA ALA A 2 22.70 41.96 -3.26
C ALA A 2 21.24 42.20 -3.65
N SER A 3 20.94 42.05 -4.94
CA SER A 3 19.64 42.41 -5.51
C SER A 3 18.54 41.57 -4.87
N LYS A 4 17.58 42.25 -4.21
CA LYS A 4 16.39 41.63 -3.61
C LYS A 4 15.65 40.70 -4.59
N HIS A 5 15.73 40.99 -5.89
CA HIS A 5 15.15 40.16 -6.95
C HIS A 5 15.85 38.82 -7.13
N THR A 6 17.18 38.77 -6.96
CA THR A 6 17.94 37.50 -7.00
C THR A 6 17.58 36.61 -5.82
N PHE A 7 17.34 37.20 -4.64
CA PHE A 7 16.89 36.46 -3.46
C PHE A 7 15.46 35.94 -3.62
N LEU A 8 14.55 36.75 -4.16
CA LEU A 8 13.16 36.35 -4.45
C LEU A 8 13.07 35.20 -5.47
N LEU A 9 13.91 35.22 -6.52
CA LEU A 9 13.97 34.13 -7.51
C LEU A 9 14.50 32.82 -6.91
N PHE A 10 15.43 32.89 -5.94
CA PHE A 10 15.93 31.72 -5.24
C PHE A 10 14.89 31.10 -4.29
N VAL A 11 14.07 31.93 -3.63
CA VAL A 11 13.03 31.47 -2.69
C VAL A 11 11.85 30.80 -3.42
N VAL A 12 11.51 31.24 -4.63
CA VAL A 12 10.40 30.67 -5.43
C VAL A 12 10.71 29.29 -6.02
N SER A 13 11.99 28.92 -6.17
CA SER A 13 12.38 27.64 -6.78
C SER A 13 12.23 26.42 -5.86
N ILE A 14 11.96 26.60 -4.56
CA ILE A 14 11.98 25.52 -3.55
C ILE A 14 10.58 24.92 -3.29
N ALA A 15 9.50 25.49 -3.81
CA ALA A 15 8.14 25.05 -3.50
C ALA A 15 7.48 24.26 -4.65
N LEU A 16 8.18 23.26 -5.22
CA LEU A 16 7.50 22.24 -6.02
C LEU A 16 7.02 21.14 -5.05
N PRO A 17 5.71 20.88 -4.92
CA PRO A 17 5.23 19.78 -4.11
C PRO A 17 5.79 18.48 -4.70
N ILE A 18 6.50 17.71 -3.87
CA ILE A 18 6.99 16.39 -4.25
C ILE A 18 5.75 15.48 -4.36
N ILE A 19 5.21 15.35 -5.56
CA ILE A 19 4.17 14.36 -5.86
C ILE A 19 4.84 12.99 -5.77
N SER A 20 4.59 12.27 -4.68
CA SER A 20 5.07 10.90 -4.54
C SER A 20 4.15 9.98 -5.34
N PRO A 21 4.67 9.18 -6.30
CA PRO A 21 3.83 8.25 -7.05
C PRO A 21 3.24 7.18 -6.11
N ALA A 22 2.03 6.73 -6.44
CA ALA A 22 1.42 5.59 -5.77
C ALA A 22 2.37 4.37 -5.83
N LYS A 23 2.56 3.71 -4.68
CA LYS A 23 3.37 2.51 -4.58
C LYS A 23 2.51 1.27 -4.73
N GLU A 24 3.10 0.23 -5.31
CA GLU A 24 2.51 -1.10 -5.33
C GLU A 24 3.34 -2.03 -4.45
N PHE A 25 2.69 -2.65 -3.46
CA PHE A 25 3.31 -3.59 -2.54
C PHE A 25 2.86 -5.01 -2.88
N THR A 26 3.81 -5.90 -3.18
CA THR A 26 3.48 -7.33 -3.31
C THR A 26 3.36 -7.92 -1.92
N VAL A 27 2.17 -8.39 -1.56
CA VAL A 27 1.91 -8.95 -0.22
C VAL A 27 2.70 -10.25 -0.06
N GLY A 28 3.51 -10.32 1.00
CA GLY A 28 4.42 -11.44 1.25
C GLY A 28 5.69 -11.45 0.38
N ASP A 29 5.97 -10.36 -0.34
CA ASP A 29 7.15 -10.21 -1.19
C ASP A 29 7.34 -11.41 -2.14
N GLY A 30 8.46 -12.14 -2.03
CA GLY A 30 8.73 -13.32 -2.85
C GLY A 30 7.87 -14.54 -2.51
N LYS A 31 7.28 -14.62 -1.31
CA LYS A 31 6.43 -15.73 -0.89
C LYS A 31 5.01 -15.62 -1.45
N GLY A 32 4.52 -14.40 -1.68
CA GLY A 32 3.17 -14.13 -2.15
C GLY A 32 2.10 -14.34 -1.07
N TRP A 33 0.86 -14.56 -1.52
CA TRP A 33 -0.29 -14.84 -0.66
C TRP A 33 -0.44 -16.35 -0.44
N ALA A 34 -0.11 -16.83 0.75
CA ALA A 34 0.00 -18.24 1.11
C ALA A 34 -0.24 -18.44 2.62
N THR A 35 -0.44 -19.69 3.04
CA THR A 35 -0.45 -20.05 4.46
C THR A 35 0.98 -20.10 5.03
N ASP A 36 1.08 -20.10 6.36
CA ASP A 36 2.34 -20.31 7.09
C ASP A 36 3.40 -19.24 6.81
N PHE A 37 2.97 -17.98 6.69
CA PHE A 37 3.83 -16.81 6.52
C PHE A 37 3.43 -15.69 7.48
N ASP A 38 4.43 -15.03 8.07
CA ASP A 38 4.21 -13.94 9.01
C ASP A 38 3.96 -12.60 8.28
N TYR A 39 2.68 -12.33 8.00
CA TYR A 39 2.25 -11.07 7.39
C TYR A 39 2.36 -9.86 8.32
N GLN A 40 2.42 -10.07 9.65
CA GLN A 40 2.62 -8.97 10.60
C GLN A 40 4.07 -8.47 10.51
N ALA A 41 5.03 -9.39 10.50
CA ALA A 41 6.43 -9.06 10.28
C ALA A 41 6.65 -8.42 8.90
N TRP A 42 5.96 -8.90 7.85
CA TRP A 42 6.04 -8.29 6.51
C TRP A 42 5.52 -6.85 6.47
N ALA A 43 4.40 -6.58 7.14
CA ALA A 43 3.80 -5.25 7.20
C ALA A 43 4.63 -4.28 8.07
N ASN A 44 5.38 -4.80 9.05
CA ASN A 44 6.18 -3.99 9.95
C ASN A 44 7.19 -3.11 9.21
N GLY A 45 7.29 -1.84 9.62
CA GLY A 45 8.15 -0.84 8.98
C GLY A 45 7.70 -0.35 7.60
N LYS A 46 6.61 -0.89 7.02
CA LYS A 46 6.02 -0.37 5.79
C LYS A 46 5.05 0.76 6.09
N THR A 47 5.09 1.82 5.28
CA THR A 47 4.11 2.91 5.33
C THR A 47 3.21 2.80 4.12
N PHE A 48 1.94 2.49 4.34
CA PHE A 48 0.90 2.48 3.32
C PHE A 48 0.21 3.84 3.28
N ARG A 49 0.10 4.43 2.11
CA ARG A 49 -0.56 5.72 1.88
C ARG A 49 -1.86 5.51 1.12
N VAL A 50 -2.80 6.43 1.27
CA VAL A 50 -3.97 6.52 0.40
C VAL A 50 -3.44 6.60 -1.05
N VAL A 51 -4.02 5.82 -1.96
CA VAL A 51 -3.60 5.55 -3.35
C VAL A 51 -2.58 4.43 -3.58
N ASP A 52 -1.90 3.93 -2.55
CA ASP A 52 -1.07 2.74 -2.70
C ASP A 52 -1.93 1.49 -2.97
N LYS A 53 -1.35 0.50 -3.64
CA LYS A 53 -2.02 -0.76 -3.96
C LYS A 53 -1.32 -1.94 -3.30
N LEU A 54 -2.12 -2.90 -2.85
CA LEU A 54 -1.66 -4.20 -2.38
C LEU A 54 -1.92 -5.25 -3.46
N MET A 55 -0.85 -5.92 -3.89
CA MET A 55 -0.90 -6.95 -4.91
C MET A 55 -0.76 -8.34 -4.27
N PHE A 56 -1.85 -9.08 -4.30
CA PHE A 56 -1.93 -10.45 -3.78
C PHE A 56 -1.67 -11.43 -4.92
N LYS A 57 -0.53 -12.13 -4.88
CA LYS A 57 -0.14 -13.12 -5.89
C LYS A 57 -0.33 -14.53 -5.35
N TYR A 58 -1.13 -15.34 -6.03
CA TYR A 58 -1.37 -16.73 -5.67
C TYR A 58 -1.91 -17.53 -6.87
N PRO A 59 -1.78 -18.87 -6.88
CA PRO A 59 -2.35 -19.71 -7.94
C PRO A 59 -3.87 -19.57 -8.02
N LYS A 60 -4.42 -19.46 -9.24
CA LYS A 60 -5.86 -19.30 -9.46
C LYS A 60 -6.65 -20.43 -8.79
N GLY A 61 -7.66 -20.06 -7.99
CA GLY A 61 -8.51 -21.00 -7.26
C GLY A 61 -7.93 -21.51 -5.94
N ALA A 62 -6.66 -21.24 -5.64
CA ALA A 62 -6.05 -21.67 -4.37
C ALA A 62 -6.50 -20.81 -3.18
N HIS A 63 -6.61 -19.50 -3.40
CA HIS A 63 -6.92 -18.53 -2.34
C HIS A 63 -7.92 -17.48 -2.80
N THR A 64 -8.43 -16.71 -1.83
CA THR A 64 -9.25 -15.51 -2.07
C THR A 64 -8.69 -14.37 -1.22
N VAL A 65 -9.11 -13.15 -1.55
CA VAL A 65 -8.86 -11.95 -0.74
C VAL A 65 -10.21 -11.41 -0.29
N GLN A 66 -10.33 -11.11 1.00
CA GLN A 66 -11.53 -10.50 1.57
C GLN A 66 -11.12 -9.31 2.42
N ASN A 67 -11.83 -8.20 2.22
CA ASN A 67 -11.76 -7.06 3.13
C ASN A 67 -12.67 -7.36 4.33
N VAL A 68 -12.13 -7.25 5.54
CA VAL A 68 -12.84 -7.51 6.80
C VAL A 68 -12.59 -6.37 7.78
N ASP A 69 -13.49 -6.20 8.73
CA ASP A 69 -13.28 -5.30 9.87
C ASP A 69 -12.39 -5.95 10.95
N GLY A 70 -12.09 -5.19 12.01
CA GLY A 70 -11.20 -5.66 13.09
C GLY A 70 -11.71 -6.91 13.80
N ASP A 71 -13.03 -6.99 14.01
CA ASP A 71 -13.69 -8.13 14.65
C ASP A 71 -13.66 -9.38 13.76
N GLY A 72 -13.96 -9.22 12.47
CA GLY A 72 -13.87 -10.27 11.46
C GLY A 72 -12.45 -10.81 11.30
N PHE A 73 -11.45 -9.92 11.34
CA PHE A 73 -10.04 -10.31 11.34
C PHE A 73 -9.67 -11.14 12.58
N ALA A 74 -10.00 -10.65 13.78
CA ALA A 74 -9.63 -11.30 15.04
C ALA A 74 -10.28 -12.68 15.21
N LYS A 75 -11.52 -12.84 14.73
CA LYS A 75 -12.29 -14.10 14.85
C LYS A 75 -12.14 -15.03 13.64
N CYS A 76 -11.45 -14.59 12.59
CA CYS A 76 -11.35 -15.28 11.30
C CYS A 76 -12.73 -15.60 10.69
N THR A 77 -13.66 -14.64 10.75
CA THR A 77 -15.02 -14.80 10.24
C THR A 77 -15.08 -14.40 8.77
N LYS A 78 -15.55 -15.31 7.92
CA LYS A 78 -15.82 -15.02 6.52
C LYS A 78 -17.00 -14.04 6.40
N LEU A 79 -16.81 -12.92 5.71
CA LEU A 79 -17.92 -12.01 5.40
C LEU A 79 -18.56 -12.43 4.08
N ASN A 80 -19.89 -12.37 4.01
CA ASN A 80 -20.64 -12.67 2.79
C ASN A 80 -20.44 -11.62 1.70
N GLU A 81 -20.00 -10.42 2.10
CA GLU A 81 -19.72 -9.28 1.24
C GLU A 81 -18.23 -8.91 1.37
N GLY A 82 -17.63 -8.36 0.31
CA GLY A 82 -16.24 -7.90 0.35
C GLY A 82 -15.17 -8.91 -0.12
N VAL A 83 -15.58 -10.01 -0.79
CA VAL A 83 -14.63 -10.83 -1.56
C VAL A 83 -14.09 -9.99 -2.72
N LEU A 84 -12.83 -9.60 -2.60
CA LEU A 84 -12.11 -8.93 -3.66
C LEU A 84 -11.70 -10.00 -4.67
N SER A 85 -12.44 -10.09 -5.76
CA SER A 85 -11.97 -10.84 -6.92
C SER A 85 -10.76 -10.12 -7.51
N THR A 86 -9.65 -10.84 -7.64
CA THR A 86 -8.46 -10.37 -8.35
C THR A 86 -8.86 -9.85 -9.72
N GLY A 87 -8.21 -8.78 -10.17
CA GLY A 87 -8.36 -8.26 -11.53
C GLY A 87 -8.18 -9.38 -12.56
N LYS A 88 -8.94 -9.27 -13.66
CA LYS A 88 -8.85 -10.13 -14.86
C LYS A 88 -7.41 -10.38 -15.30
#